data_AF-A0A9E8SEJ3-F1
#
_entry.id   AF-A0A9E8SEJ3-F1
#
_cell.length_a   1.000
_cell.length_b   1.000
_cell.length_c   1.000
_cell.angle_alpha   90.00
_cell.angle_beta   90.00
_cell.angle_gamma   90.00
#
_symmetry.space_group_name_H-M   'P 1'
#
loop_
_entity.id
_entity.type
_entity.pdbx_description
1 polymer ?
#
loop_
_entity_poly.entity_id
_entity_poly.type
_entity_poly.pdbx_seq_one_letter_code
_entity_poly.pdbx_strand_id
1 'polypeptide(L)'
;MKKIIIGLFVFGLTSQLFAQDPVEQLEEVVLVNTNYKYLRSTDADDLPIEVDQLQIKAANFDIKTLDIYQDEYDLYDVYFIIPDGRITATYDNDGNILRTAEKYKDLELPQPVLFSVAKRFPNWAITKDVYLVNYKESEKSKKMYKITLQNGEKRIKVKLDDKGNFL
;
A
#
# COMPACT_ATOMS: atom_id res chain seq x y z
N MET A 1 3.83 -45.55 -52.41
CA MET A 1 3.09 -44.30 -52.12
C MET A 1 2.42 -44.32 -50.73
N LYS A 2 1.56 -45.31 -50.42
CA LYS A 2 0.86 -45.39 -49.11
C LYS A 2 1.79 -45.35 -47.87
N LYS A 3 2.96 -46.02 -47.93
CA LYS A 3 3.94 -46.04 -46.83
C LYS A 3 4.65 -44.70 -46.59
N ILE A 4 4.83 -43.90 -47.64
CA ILE A 4 5.48 -42.57 -47.56
C ILE A 4 4.51 -41.56 -46.91
N ILE A 5 3.23 -41.64 -47.27
CA ILE A 5 2.19 -40.78 -46.71
C ILE A 5 2.04 -41.00 -45.19
N ILE A 6 2.11 -42.26 -44.73
CA ILE A 6 2.05 -42.59 -43.30
C ILE A 6 3.27 -42.04 -42.55
N GLY A 7 4.47 -42.14 -43.14
CA GLY A 7 5.69 -41.57 -42.55
C GLY A 7 5.63 -40.05 -42.41
N LEU A 8 5.09 -39.36 -43.42
CA LEU A 8 4.90 -37.91 -43.39
C LEU A 8 3.90 -37.47 -42.31
N PHE A 9 2.86 -38.28 -42.10
CA PHE A 9 1.84 -38.01 -41.08
C PHE A 9 2.40 -38.14 -39.65
N VAL A 10 3.26 -39.12 -39.41
CA VAL A 10 3.91 -39.31 -38.11
C VAL A 10 4.92 -38.18 -37.83
N PHE A 11 5.66 -37.73 -38.84
CA PHE A 11 6.61 -36.62 -38.71
C PHE A 11 5.92 -35.27 -38.41
N GLY A 12 4.72 -35.02 -38.94
CA GLY A 12 3.95 -33.81 -38.64
C GLY A 12 3.34 -33.79 -37.24
N LEU A 13 3.13 -34.95 -36.62
CA LEU A 13 2.56 -35.05 -35.27
C LEU A 13 3.62 -34.84 -34.17
N THR A 14 4.90 -35.18 -34.42
CA THR A 14 5.96 -35.04 -33.41
C THR A 14 6.44 -33.60 -33.22
N SER A 15 6.22 -32.70 -34.18
CA SER A 15 6.62 -31.29 -34.06
C SER A 15 5.78 -30.49 -33.05
N GLN A 16 4.62 -31.01 -32.62
CA GLN A 16 3.76 -30.36 -31.62
C GLN A 16 4.24 -30.58 -30.17
N LEU A 17 5.14 -31.55 -29.93
CA LEU A 17 5.63 -31.88 -28.58
C LEU A 17 6.58 -30.81 -28.00
N PHE A 18 7.17 -29.96 -28.84
CA PHE A 18 8.13 -28.93 -28.43
C PHE A 18 7.51 -27.54 -28.19
N ALA A 19 6.18 -27.41 -28.27
CA ALA A 19 5.47 -26.13 -28.12
C ALA A 19 4.87 -25.90 -26.71
N GLN A 20 5.12 -26.81 -25.76
CA GLN A 20 4.75 -26.59 -24.36
C GLN A 20 5.87 -25.80 -23.69
N ASP A 21 5.76 -24.47 -23.73
CA ASP A 21 6.56 -23.63 -22.84
C ASP A 21 6.23 -24.03 -21.40
N PRO A 22 7.21 -24.42 -20.56
CA PRO A 22 6.95 -24.65 -19.16
C PRO A 22 6.40 -23.35 -18.57
N VAL A 23 5.23 -23.44 -17.93
CA VAL A 23 4.69 -22.33 -17.15
C VAL A 23 5.69 -22.08 -16.02
N GLU A 24 6.53 -21.05 -16.15
CA GLU A 24 7.37 -20.57 -15.05
C GLU A 24 6.43 -20.16 -13.92
N GLN A 25 6.32 -21.01 -12.91
CA GLN A 25 5.70 -20.64 -11.65
C GLN A 25 6.67 -19.64 -11.02
N LEU A 26 6.26 -18.38 -10.94
CA LEU A 26 6.99 -17.36 -10.19
C LEU A 26 7.24 -17.91 -8.78
N GLU A 27 8.48 -17.84 -8.32
CA GLU A 27 8.81 -18.24 -6.94
C GLU A 27 7.92 -17.49 -5.96
N GLU A 28 7.30 -18.22 -5.03
CA GLU A 28 6.55 -17.62 -3.93
C GLU A 28 7.53 -16.81 -3.07
N VAL A 29 7.51 -15.49 -3.22
CA VAL A 29 8.27 -14.60 -2.36
C VAL A 29 7.63 -14.63 -0.98
N VAL A 30 8.19 -15.43 -0.07
CA VAL A 30 7.81 -15.42 1.34
C VAL A 30 8.33 -14.13 1.96
N LEU A 31 7.49 -13.10 1.94
CA LEU A 31 7.72 -11.85 2.65
C LEU A 31 7.65 -12.12 4.16
N VAL A 32 8.80 -12.32 4.79
CA VAL A 32 8.92 -12.33 6.25
C VAL A 32 8.89 -10.88 6.74
N ASN A 33 7.70 -10.25 6.72
CA ASN A 33 7.55 -8.93 7.32
C ASN A 33 7.56 -9.06 8.84
N THR A 34 8.60 -8.52 9.49
CA THR A 34 8.73 -8.47 10.95
C THR A 34 7.50 -7.80 11.59
N ASN A 35 6.92 -6.81 10.90
CA ASN A 35 5.76 -6.04 11.36
C ASN A 35 4.47 -6.31 10.57
N TYR A 36 4.13 -7.58 10.33
CA TYR A 36 2.94 -7.98 9.56
C TYR A 36 1.62 -7.45 10.13
N LYS A 37 1.49 -7.30 11.46
CA LYS A 37 0.28 -6.76 12.12
C LYS A 37 0.03 -5.32 11.68
N TYR A 38 1.10 -4.52 11.60
CA TYR A 38 1.05 -3.15 11.16
C TYR A 38 0.58 -3.07 9.69
N LEU A 39 1.23 -3.82 8.79
CA LEU A 39 0.85 -3.85 7.37
C LEU A 39 -0.61 -4.26 7.17
N ARG A 40 -1.02 -5.38 7.77
CA ARG A 40 -2.40 -5.87 7.68
C ARG A 40 -3.43 -4.85 8.20
N SER A 41 -3.06 -4.06 9.20
CA SER A 41 -3.98 -3.07 9.77
C SER A 41 -4.08 -1.82 8.89
N THR A 42 -3.00 -1.43 8.23
CA THR A 42 -2.91 -0.19 7.46
C THR A 42 -3.31 -0.37 6.00
N ASP A 43 -3.26 -1.61 5.52
CA ASP A 43 -3.77 -2.07 4.22
C ASP A 43 -5.18 -1.56 3.93
N ALA A 44 -5.35 -0.89 2.80
CA ALA A 44 -6.62 -0.39 2.29
C ALA A 44 -6.70 -0.61 0.78
N ASP A 45 -7.92 -0.88 0.31
CA ASP A 45 -8.16 -1.01 -1.12
C ASP A 45 -7.86 0.31 -1.85
N ASP A 46 -7.23 0.22 -3.02
CA ASP A 46 -7.02 1.36 -3.93
C ASP A 46 -6.07 2.45 -3.35
N LEU A 47 -5.09 2.05 -2.53
CA LEU A 47 -4.04 2.95 -2.08
C LEU A 47 -3.01 3.22 -3.19
N PRO A 48 -2.47 4.45 -3.27
CA PRO A 48 -1.34 4.75 -4.14
C PRO A 48 -0.12 3.91 -3.76
N ILE A 49 0.63 3.46 -4.78
CA ILE A 49 1.77 2.56 -4.62
C ILE A 49 2.87 3.14 -3.71
N GLU A 50 3.00 4.47 -3.67
CA GLU A 50 3.99 5.17 -2.84
C GLU A 50 3.67 5.03 -1.36
N VAL A 51 2.39 4.95 -0.99
CA VAL A 51 1.95 4.71 0.39
C VAL A 51 2.37 3.31 0.80
N ASP A 52 2.01 2.31 0.00
CA ASP A 52 2.31 0.90 0.26
C ASP A 52 3.82 0.66 0.37
N GLN A 53 4.61 1.21 -0.56
CA GLN A 53 6.06 1.09 -0.53
C GLN A 53 6.68 1.70 0.73
N LEU A 54 6.17 2.84 1.18
CA LEU A 54 6.67 3.49 2.39
C LEU A 54 6.30 2.69 3.65
N GLN A 55 5.09 2.13 3.71
CA GLN A 55 4.65 1.27 4.79
C GLN A 55 5.42 -0.05 4.83
N ILE A 56 5.66 -0.70 3.69
CA ILE A 56 6.49 -1.90 3.57
C ILE A 56 7.92 -1.60 4.04
N LYS A 57 8.47 -0.45 3.66
CA LYS A 57 9.79 -0.01 4.11
C LYS A 57 9.85 0.16 5.63
N ALA A 58 8.84 0.79 6.23
CA ALA A 58 8.75 0.91 7.68
C ALA A 58 8.61 -0.45 8.36
N ALA A 59 7.79 -1.35 7.81
CA ALA A 59 7.55 -2.66 8.38
C ALA A 59 8.79 -3.57 8.40
N ASN A 60 9.67 -3.41 7.42
CA ASN A 60 10.89 -4.19 7.24
C ASN A 60 12.15 -3.49 7.76
N PHE A 61 12.01 -2.30 8.36
CA PHE A 61 13.16 -1.55 8.85
C PHE A 61 13.76 -2.23 10.08
N ASP A 62 15.07 -2.46 10.04
CA ASP A 62 15.83 -3.01 11.16
C ASP A 62 16.48 -1.87 11.95
N ILE A 63 15.95 -1.58 13.14
CA ILE A 63 16.47 -0.54 14.04
C ILE A 63 17.89 -0.84 14.56
N LYS A 64 18.33 -2.11 14.55
CA LYS A 64 19.66 -2.52 15.02
C LYS A 64 20.77 -2.05 14.09
N THR A 65 20.41 -1.63 12.88
CA THR A 65 21.33 -1.03 11.92
C THR A 65 21.62 0.44 12.20
N LEU A 66 20.90 1.07 13.14
CA LEU A 66 21.12 2.47 13.50
C LEU A 66 22.35 2.62 14.40
N ASP A 67 23.21 3.60 14.11
CA ASP A 67 24.38 3.93 14.95
C ASP A 67 24.00 4.33 16.39
N ILE A 68 22.77 4.80 16.59
CA ILE A 68 22.22 5.21 17.88
C ILE A 68 21.56 4.05 18.64
N TYR A 69 21.53 2.85 18.06
CA TYR A 69 20.96 1.68 18.71
C TYR A 69 21.79 1.31 19.95
N GLN A 70 21.14 1.25 21.10
CA GLN A 70 21.69 0.79 22.36
C GLN A 70 20.64 -0.06 23.06
N ASP A 71 21.03 -1.26 23.53
CA ASP A 71 20.11 -2.19 24.19
C ASP A 71 19.42 -1.61 25.44
N GLU A 72 19.87 -0.45 25.93
CA GLU A 72 19.36 0.27 27.11
C GLU A 72 18.19 1.22 26.82
N TYR A 73 17.98 1.67 25.58
CA TYR A 73 16.78 2.44 25.23
C TYR A 73 15.59 1.50 25.16
N ASP A 74 14.38 1.94 25.47
CA ASP A 74 13.15 1.12 25.36
C ASP A 74 12.41 1.33 24.04
N LEU A 75 12.61 2.50 23.41
CA LEU A 75 11.80 2.97 22.29
C LEU A 75 12.67 3.73 21.27
N TYR A 76 12.37 3.48 19.99
CA TYR A 76 13.01 4.14 18.86
C TYR A 76 11.98 4.80 17.96
N ASP A 77 12.03 6.13 17.85
CA ASP A 77 11.21 6.87 16.88
C ASP A 77 12.00 7.04 15.57
N VAL A 78 11.51 6.39 14.50
CA VAL A 78 12.11 6.45 13.16
C VAL A 78 11.19 7.20 12.21
N TYR A 79 11.77 8.10 11.42
CA TYR A 79 11.06 8.92 10.45
C TYR A 79 11.36 8.44 9.03
N PHE A 80 10.32 8.02 8.31
CA PHE A 80 10.38 7.73 6.88
C PHE A 80 9.74 8.89 6.15
N ILE A 81 10.48 9.55 5.25
CA ILE A 81 10.03 10.78 4.59
C ILE A 81 10.23 10.65 3.08
N ILE A 82 9.18 10.96 2.34
CA ILE A 82 9.16 11.20 0.89
C ILE A 82 8.54 12.59 0.65
N PRO A 83 8.61 13.17 -0.57
CA PRO A 83 8.10 14.53 -0.81
C PRO A 83 6.66 14.76 -0.34
N ASP A 84 5.77 13.80 -0.62
CA ASP A 84 4.33 13.92 -0.36
C ASP A 84 3.85 13.06 0.81
N GLY A 85 4.76 12.44 1.57
CA GLY A 85 4.42 11.42 2.56
C GLY A 85 5.42 11.32 3.70
N ARG A 86 4.93 10.98 4.89
CA ARG A 86 5.80 10.62 6.02
C ARG A 86 5.15 9.63 6.95
N ILE A 87 5.98 8.78 7.55
CA ILE A 87 5.64 7.87 8.63
C ILE A 87 6.56 8.19 9.80
N THR A 88 5.99 8.45 10.97
CA THR A 88 6.71 8.35 12.24
C THR A 88 6.31 7.03 12.88
N ALA A 89 7.26 6.11 13.00
CA ALA A 89 7.04 4.81 13.60
C ALA A 89 7.85 4.71 14.91
N THR A 90 7.17 4.30 15.99
CA THR A 90 7.82 3.98 17.27
C THR A 90 8.03 2.47 17.32
N TYR A 91 9.28 2.04 17.45
CA TYR A 91 9.68 0.64 17.59
C TYR A 91 10.05 0.34 19.05
N ASP A 92 9.82 -0.90 19.49
CA ASP A 92 10.48 -1.46 20.68
C ASP A 92 11.90 -1.96 20.36
N ASN A 93 12.63 -2.44 21.36
CA ASN A 93 14.02 -2.92 21.22
C ASN A 93 14.18 -4.15 20.33
N ASP A 94 13.11 -4.91 20.16
CA ASP A 94 13.07 -6.10 19.33
C ASP A 94 12.78 -5.75 17.86
N GLY A 95 12.46 -4.49 17.56
CA GLY A 95 12.14 -4.01 16.22
C GLY A 95 10.66 -4.15 15.84
N ASN A 96 9.77 -4.35 16.82
CA ASN A 96 8.32 -4.34 16.59
C ASN A 96 7.78 -2.91 16.63
N ILE A 97 6.93 -2.56 15.66
CA ILE A 97 6.22 -1.28 15.60
C ILE A 97 5.11 -1.30 16.66
N LEU A 98 5.22 -0.41 17.63
CA LEU A 98 4.19 -0.19 18.65
C LEU A 98 3.09 0.76 18.17
N ARG A 99 3.47 1.75 17.35
CA ARG A 99 2.53 2.74 16.79
C ARG A 99 3.13 3.46 15.58
N THR A 100 2.26 3.95 14.70
CA THR A 100 2.63 4.87 13.62
C THR A 100 1.71 6.09 13.60
N ALA A 101 2.29 7.22 13.19
CA ALA A 101 1.55 8.40 12.78
C ALA A 101 1.98 8.77 11.36
N GLU A 102 1.06 8.63 10.42
CA GLU A 102 1.34 8.77 9.00
C GLU A 102 0.55 9.93 8.40
N LYS A 103 1.17 10.60 7.45
CA LYS A 103 0.56 11.71 6.72
C LYS A 103 1.05 11.74 5.30
N TYR A 104 0.10 11.71 4.38
CA TYR A 104 0.31 11.84 2.95
C TYR A 104 -0.52 13.01 2.42
N LYS A 105 -0.06 13.65 1.36
CA LYS A 105 -0.73 14.79 0.74
C LYS A 105 -0.89 14.54 -0.74
N ASP A 106 -1.92 15.15 -1.31
CA ASP A 106 -2.11 15.24 -2.76
C ASP A 106 -2.07 13.83 -3.42
N LEU A 107 -2.69 12.86 -2.74
CA LEU A 107 -2.80 11.47 -3.16
C LEU A 107 -4.02 11.27 -4.07
N GLU A 108 -3.95 10.24 -4.92
CA GLU A 108 -5.14 9.72 -5.56
C GLU A 108 -6.10 9.17 -4.49
N LEU A 109 -7.32 9.72 -4.46
CA LEU A 109 -8.32 9.38 -3.46
C LEU A 109 -9.06 8.11 -3.87
N PRO A 110 -9.33 7.17 -2.95
CA PRO A 110 -10.10 5.97 -3.27
C PRO A 110 -11.51 6.29 -3.80
N GLN A 111 -12.02 5.42 -4.66
CA GLN A 111 -13.35 5.54 -5.26
C GLN A 111 -14.49 5.84 -4.26
N PRO A 112 -14.60 5.17 -3.09
CA PRO A 112 -15.66 5.47 -2.12
C PRO A 112 -15.63 6.92 -1.62
N VAL A 113 -14.43 7.47 -1.42
CA VAL A 113 -14.22 8.84 -0.94
C VAL A 113 -14.59 9.83 -2.03
N LEU A 114 -14.10 9.63 -3.26
CA LEU A 114 -14.44 10.46 -4.41
C LEU A 114 -15.95 10.49 -4.66
N PHE A 115 -16.60 9.32 -4.67
CA PHE A 115 -18.03 9.21 -4.90
C PHE A 115 -18.85 9.95 -3.84
N SER A 116 -18.52 9.75 -2.56
CA SER A 116 -19.20 10.45 -1.45
C SER A 116 -19.06 11.96 -1.51
N VAL A 117 -17.87 12.47 -1.88
CA VAL A 117 -17.63 13.90 -2.07
C VAL A 117 -18.44 14.43 -3.24
N ALA A 118 -18.35 13.81 -4.41
CA ALA A 118 -19.03 14.25 -5.63
C ALA A 118 -20.56 14.26 -5.46
N LYS A 119 -21.11 13.25 -4.76
CA LYS A 119 -22.54 13.13 -4.48
C LYS A 119 -23.04 14.24 -3.55
N ARG A 120 -22.29 14.58 -2.50
CA ARG A 120 -22.70 15.56 -1.48
C ARG A 120 -22.41 17.00 -1.90
N PHE A 121 -21.34 17.22 -2.65
CA PHE A 121 -20.88 18.54 -3.07
C PHE A 121 -20.75 18.63 -4.60
N PRO A 122 -21.87 18.56 -5.33
CA PRO A 122 -21.83 18.65 -6.79
C PRO A 122 -21.26 20.01 -7.23
N ASN A 123 -20.44 20.01 -8.28
CA ASN A 123 -19.74 21.19 -8.83
C ASN A 123 -18.70 21.84 -7.90
N TRP A 124 -18.29 21.17 -6.81
CA TRP A 124 -17.13 21.60 -6.02
C TRP A 124 -15.87 20.88 -6.50
N ALA A 125 -14.80 21.64 -6.73
CA ALA A 125 -13.50 21.09 -7.09
C ALA A 125 -12.75 20.65 -5.83
N ILE A 126 -12.19 19.44 -5.85
CA ILE A 126 -11.18 19.00 -4.88
C ILE A 126 -9.88 19.72 -5.23
N THR A 127 -9.37 20.53 -4.30
CA THR A 127 -8.16 21.35 -4.53
C THR A 127 -6.97 20.90 -3.68
N LYS A 128 -7.23 20.09 -2.66
CA LYS A 128 -6.22 19.53 -1.77
C LYS A 128 -6.79 18.37 -0.99
N ASP A 129 -5.99 17.33 -0.81
CA ASP A 129 -6.28 16.24 0.09
C ASP A 129 -5.10 15.96 1.03
N VAL A 130 -5.42 15.34 2.16
CA VAL A 130 -4.45 14.82 3.11
C VAL A 130 -4.99 13.52 3.65
N TYR A 131 -4.26 12.43 3.41
CA TYR A 131 -4.54 11.13 3.99
C TYR A 131 -3.75 10.95 5.29
N LEU A 132 -4.42 10.44 6.32
CA LEU A 132 -3.88 10.25 7.65
C LEU A 132 -4.15 8.83 8.11
N VAL A 133 -3.08 8.14 8.52
CA VAL A 133 -3.15 6.79 9.09
C VAL A 133 -2.54 6.83 10.48
N ASN A 134 -3.21 6.22 11.44
CA ASN A 134 -2.65 6.00 12.76
C ASN A 134 -2.78 4.52 13.07
N TYR A 135 -1.64 3.89 13.31
CA TYR A 135 -1.55 2.54 13.84
C TYR A 135 -1.17 2.61 15.31
N LYS A 136 -1.73 1.70 16.10
CA LYS A 136 -1.27 1.39 17.45
C LYS A 136 -1.49 -0.09 17.67
N GLU A 137 -0.49 -0.77 18.22
CA GLU A 137 -0.59 -2.19 18.50
C GLU A 137 -1.82 -2.46 19.38
N SER A 138 -2.53 -3.55 19.06
CA SER A 138 -3.78 -3.96 19.73
C SER A 138 -4.99 -3.05 19.49
N GLU A 139 -4.87 -2.00 18.69
CA GLU A 139 -6.00 -1.15 18.28
C GLU A 139 -6.26 -1.28 16.77
N LYS A 140 -7.51 -1.01 16.37
CA LYS A 140 -7.82 -0.87 14.95
C LYS A 140 -7.18 0.41 14.42
N SER A 141 -6.52 0.32 13.26
CA SER A 141 -5.96 1.48 12.58
C SER A 141 -7.05 2.50 12.27
N LYS A 142 -6.69 3.79 12.37
CA LYS A 142 -7.59 4.90 12.07
C LYS A 142 -7.12 5.58 10.80
N LYS A 143 -7.98 5.57 9.79
CA LYS A 143 -7.76 6.15 8.47
C LYS A 143 -8.70 7.32 8.27
N MET A 144 -8.18 8.45 7.81
CA MET A 144 -8.98 9.65 7.60
C MET A 144 -8.44 10.45 6.42
N TYR A 145 -9.37 10.87 5.56
CA TYR A 145 -9.13 11.80 4.46
C TYR A 145 -9.62 13.19 4.86
N LYS A 146 -8.74 14.19 4.77
CA LYS A 146 -9.09 15.60 4.93
C LYS A 146 -9.06 16.27 3.57
N ILE A 147 -10.22 16.63 3.05
CA ILE A 147 -10.37 17.13 1.68
C ILE A 147 -10.78 18.61 1.72
N THR A 148 -10.09 19.43 0.95
CA THR A 148 -10.42 20.84 0.73
C THR A 148 -11.17 20.97 -0.59
N LEU A 149 -12.39 21.47 -0.50
CA LEU A 149 -13.28 21.69 -1.64
C LEU A 149 -13.38 23.19 -1.91
N GLN A 150 -13.47 23.55 -3.19
CA GLN A 150 -13.62 24.93 -3.63
C GLN A 150 -14.74 25.05 -4.68
N ASN A 151 -15.55 26.11 -4.56
CA ASN A 151 -16.57 26.48 -5.55
C ASN A 151 -16.59 28.01 -5.66
N GLY A 152 -16.00 28.53 -6.75
CA GLY A 152 -15.67 29.94 -6.89
C GLY A 152 -14.74 30.41 -5.76
N GLU A 153 -15.16 31.42 -5.02
CA GLU A 153 -14.44 31.97 -3.87
C GLU A 153 -14.67 31.20 -2.55
N LYS A 154 -15.68 30.31 -2.52
CA LYS A 154 -16.01 29.56 -1.31
C LYS A 154 -15.09 28.36 -1.16
N ARG A 155 -14.59 28.15 0.06
CA ARG A 155 -13.75 27.01 0.42
C ARG A 155 -14.30 26.32 1.66
N ILE A 156 -14.39 24.99 1.61
CA ILE A 156 -14.78 24.16 2.76
C ILE A 156 -13.80 23.01 2.94
N LYS A 157 -13.70 22.50 4.16
CA LYS A 157 -12.94 21.29 4.47
C LYS A 157 -13.88 20.23 5.00
N VAL A 158 -13.75 19.03 4.47
CA VAL A 158 -14.53 17.87 4.89
C VAL A 158 -13.59 16.76 5.33
N LYS A 159 -14.09 15.89 6.21
CA LYS A 159 -13.37 14.72 6.70
C LYS A 159 -14.18 13.48 6.36
N LEU A 160 -13.50 12.47 5.85
CA LEU A 160 -14.11 11.18 5.54
C LEU A 160 -13.24 10.05 6.07
N ASP A 161 -13.86 8.92 6.39
CA ASP A 161 -13.16 7.65 6.58
C ASP A 161 -12.83 6.98 5.23
N ASP A 162 -12.18 5.82 5.29
CA ASP A 162 -11.80 5.00 4.12
C ASP A 162 -12.99 4.42 3.34
N LYS A 163 -14.18 4.43 3.93
CA LYS A 163 -15.43 3.98 3.29
C LYS A 163 -16.23 5.13 2.69
N GLY A 164 -15.69 6.36 2.75
CA GLY A 164 -16.37 7.56 2.27
C GLY A 164 -17.50 8.04 3.18
N ASN A 165 -17.55 7.62 4.45
CA ASN A 165 -18.48 8.22 5.42
C ASN A 165 -17.92 9.54 5.93
N PHE A 166 -18.76 10.56 6.00
CA PHE A 166 -18.38 11.86 6.56
C PHE A 166 -18.27 11.81 8.08
N LEU A 167 -17.22 12.43 8.63
CA LEU A 167 -16.88 12.49 10.06
C LEU A 167 -17.16 13.87 10.68
#